data_AF-A0A315EYA4-F1
#
_entry.id   AF-A0A315EYA4-F1
#
_cell.length_a   1.000
_cell.length_b   1.000
_cell.length_c   1.000
_cell.angle_alpha   90.00
_cell.angle_beta   90.00
_cell.angle_gamma   90.00
#
_symmetry.space_group_name_H-M   'P 1'
#
loop_
_entity.id
_entity.type
_entity.pdbx_description
1 polymer ?
#
loop_
_entity_poly.entity_id
_entity_poly.type
_entity_poly.pdbx_seq_one_letter_code
_entity_poly.pdbx_strand_id
1 'polypeptide(L)' 'MSNKILSNTNEVTVHNKVMVIDEAIVITGSFNFTNSAASRNAENFLVLKSDELAQKYKLQWQNHWAHGVE' A
#
# COMPACT_ATOMS: atom_id res chain seq x y z
N MET A 1 -10.24 27.55 27.95
CA MET A 1 -10.55 26.10 28.06
C MET A 1 -10.16 25.44 26.76
N SER A 2 -9.08 24.67 26.74
CA SER A 2 -8.61 23.95 25.55
C SER A 2 -8.93 22.47 25.74
N ASN A 3 -9.95 21.97 25.06
CA ASN A 3 -10.24 20.55 25.00
C ASN A 3 -9.33 19.92 23.95
N LYS A 4 -8.13 19.52 24.37
CA LYS A 4 -7.29 18.62 23.58
C LYS A 4 -7.87 17.21 23.71
N ILE A 5 -8.72 16.84 22.76
CA ILE A 5 -9.17 15.44 22.61
C ILE A 5 -7.93 14.59 22.37
N LEU A 6 -7.70 13.64 23.28
CA LEU A 6 -6.70 12.60 23.13
C LEU A 6 -7.16 11.71 21.97
N SER A 7 -6.59 11.92 20.78
CA SER A 7 -6.79 10.99 19.66
C SER A 7 -6.13 9.67 20.03
N ASN A 8 -6.91 8.61 20.05
CA ASN A 8 -6.51 7.27 20.41
C ASN A 8 -5.40 6.77 19.47
N THR A 9 -4.14 6.78 19.91
CA THR A 9 -2.96 6.50 19.07
C THR A 9 -2.72 5.01 18.85
N ASN A 10 -3.68 4.30 18.25
CA ASN A 10 -3.50 2.90 17.82
C ASN A 10 -4.14 2.60 16.45
N GLU A 11 -4.37 3.61 15.61
CA GLU A 11 -4.79 3.38 14.22
C GLU A 11 -3.57 2.99 13.37
N VAL A 12 -3.36 1.69 13.17
CA VAL A 12 -2.38 1.18 12.19
C VAL A 12 -2.88 1.55 10.79
N THR A 13 -2.35 2.62 10.22
CA THR A 13 -2.68 3.03 8.84
C THR A 13 -1.96 2.13 7.85
N VAL A 14 -2.70 1.46 6.97
CA VAL A 14 -2.12 0.68 5.86
C VAL A 14 -1.56 1.64 4.81
N HIS A 15 -0.23 1.74 4.69
CA HIS A 15 0.44 2.72 3.83
C HIS A 15 1.08 2.13 2.56
N ASN A 16 1.00 0.82 2.36
CA ASN A 16 1.55 0.15 1.19
C ASN A 16 0.77 0.54 -0.08
N LYS A 17 1.49 0.95 -1.14
CA LYS A 17 0.92 1.15 -2.48
C LYS A 17 1.55 0.11 -3.41
N VAL A 18 0.88 -1.02 -3.56
CA VAL A 18 1.42 -2.20 -4.26
C VAL A 18 0.39 -2.75 -5.23
N MET A 19 0.85 -3.18 -6.41
CA MET A 19 0.08 -3.97 -7.36
C MET A 19 0.88 -5.22 -7.72
N VAL A 20 0.22 -6.38 -7.70
CA VAL A 20 0.78 -7.66 -8.17
C VAL A 20 -0.01 -8.07 -9.41
N ILE A 21 0.69 -8.32 -10.52
CA ILE A 21 0.08 -8.66 -11.82
C ILE A 21 0.60 -10.03 -12.26
N ASP A 22 -0.35 -10.92 -12.61
CA ASP A 22 -0.11 -12.25 -13.18
C ASP A 22 0.94 -13.09 -12.44
N GLU A 23 1.07 -12.86 -11.12
CA GLU A 23 2.02 -13.56 -10.26
C GLU A 23 3.50 -13.45 -10.70
N ALA A 24 3.82 -12.44 -11.52
CA ALA A 24 5.15 -12.25 -12.13
C ALA A 24 5.68 -10.81 -12.00
N ILE A 25 4.80 -9.83 -11.83
CA ILE A 25 5.17 -8.41 -11.77
C ILE A 25 4.69 -7.79 -10.47
N VAL A 26 5.57 -7.03 -9.81
CA VAL A 26 5.24 -6.16 -8.69
C VAL A 26 5.49 -4.71 -9.09
N ILE A 27 4.45 -3.89 -8.96
CA ILE A 27 4.57 -2.42 -9.05
C ILE A 27 4.43 -1.87 -7.63
N THR A 28 5.39 -1.05 -7.20
CA THR A 28 5.39 -0.43 -5.88
C THR A 28 6.11 0.91 -5.92
N GLY A 29 5.90 1.75 -4.92
CA GLY A 29 6.58 3.04 -4.79
C GLY A 29 5.83 4.01 -3.89
N SER A 30 6.11 5.29 -4.04
CA SER A 30 5.45 6.36 -3.28
C SER A 30 4.08 6.74 -3.88
N PHE A 31 3.83 6.38 -5.14
CA PHE A 31 2.64 6.73 -5.89
C PHE A 31 1.34 6.19 -5.26
N ASN A 32 0.47 7.08 -4.78
CA ASN A 32 -0.91 6.75 -4.45
C ASN A 32 -1.77 6.77 -5.73
N PHE A 33 -2.78 5.91 -5.85
CA PHE A 33 -3.69 5.90 -7.01
C PHE A 33 -4.71 7.06 -6.97
N THR A 34 -4.24 8.29 -7.01
CA THR A 34 -5.05 9.52 -6.95
C THR A 34 -4.67 10.50 -8.06
N ASN A 35 -5.62 11.38 -8.43
CA ASN A 35 -5.38 12.41 -9.44
C ASN A 35 -4.25 13.38 -9.06
N SER A 36 -4.07 13.67 -7.77
CA SER A 36 -2.99 14.55 -7.30
C SER A 36 -1.62 13.89 -7.45
N ALA A 37 -1.50 12.59 -7.14
CA ALA A 37 -0.28 11.83 -7.34
C ALA A 37 0.11 11.76 -8.83
N ALA A 38 -0.88 11.64 -9.73
CA ALA A 38 -0.66 11.58 -11.17
C ALA A 38 -0.26 12.91 -11.82
N SER A 39 -0.70 14.05 -11.26
CA SER A 39 -0.61 15.36 -11.96
C SER A 39 0.20 16.44 -11.24
N ARG A 40 0.49 16.28 -9.94
CA ARG A 40 1.13 17.34 -9.14
C ARG A 40 2.31 16.86 -8.30
N ASN A 41 2.26 15.63 -7.78
CA ASN A 41 3.32 15.15 -6.91
C ASN A 41 4.48 14.55 -7.72
N ALA A 42 5.71 14.74 -7.23
CA ALA A 42 6.87 14.01 -7.71
C ALA A 42 6.91 12.64 -7.04
N GLU A 43 6.16 11.69 -7.59
CA GLU A 43 6.10 10.31 -7.12
C GLU A 43 7.01 9.41 -7.95
N ASN A 44 7.48 8.32 -7.34
CA ASN A 44 8.20 7.27 -8.05
C ASN A 44 7.41 5.95 -8.03
N PHE A 45 7.64 5.13 -9.05
CA PHE A 45 7.26 3.73 -9.05
C PHE A 45 8.40 2.87 -9.59
N LEU A 46 8.50 1.67 -9.05
CA LEU A 46 9.35 0.60 -9.53
C LEU A 46 8.48 -0.46 -10.18
N VAL A 47 8.95 -1.00 -11.30
CA VAL A 47 8.36 -2.18 -11.94
C VAL A 47 9.37 -3.32 -11.79
N LEU A 48 9.04 -4.28 -10.94
CA LEU A 48 9.89 -5.40 -10.61
C LEU A 48 9.32 -6.66 -11.27
N LYS A 49 10.08 -7.29 -12.17
CA LYS A 49 9.70 -8.53 -12.85
C LYS A 49 10.39 -9.70 -12.14
N SER A 50 9.65 -10.37 -11.26
CA SER A 50 10.16 -11.47 -10.43
C SER A 50 9.00 -12.26 -9.84
N ASP A 51 8.87 -13.51 -10.27
CA ASP A 51 7.85 -14.43 -9.80
C ASP A 51 7.98 -14.66 -8.28
N GLU A 52 9.22 -14.82 -7.80
CA GLU A 52 9.49 -14.99 -6.36
C GLU A 52 8.97 -13.80 -5.54
N LEU A 53 9.24 -12.58 -6.00
CA LEU A 53 8.80 -11.37 -5.31
C LEU A 53 7.27 -11.22 -5.39
N ALA A 54 6.68 -11.51 -6.55
CA ALA A 54 5.24 -11.48 -6.75
C ALA A 54 4.50 -12.44 -5.81
N GLN A 55 5.01 -13.66 -5.63
CA GLN A 55 4.43 -14.63 -4.69
C GLN A 55 4.50 -14.14 -3.23
N LYS A 56 5.63 -13.55 -2.82
CA LYS A 56 5.78 -12.97 -1.47
C LYS A 56 4.77 -11.85 -1.23
N TYR A 57 4.58 -10.93 -2.18
CA TYR A 57 3.61 -9.85 -2.05
C TYR A 57 2.16 -10.33 -2.11
N LYS A 58 1.85 -11.33 -2.95
CA LYS A 58 0.53 -11.98 -2.99
C LYS A 58 0.16 -12.58 -1.64
N LEU A 59 1.07 -13.32 -1.01
CA LEU A 59 0.83 -13.90 0.32
C LEU A 59 0.59 -12.81 1.38
N GLN A 60 1.37 -11.73 1.38
CA GLN A 60 1.15 -10.61 2.30
C GLN A 60 -0.21 -9.94 2.07
N TRP A 61 -0.62 -9.76 0.81
CA TRP A 61 -1.95 -9.25 0.49
C TRP A 61 -3.05 -10.16 1.03
N GLN A 62 -2.94 -11.49 0.86
CA GLN A 62 -3.92 -12.45 1.38
C GLN A 62 -4.02 -12.39 2.91
N ASN A 63 -2.88 -12.27 3.59
CA ASN A 63 -2.85 -12.10 5.04
C ASN A 63 -3.58 -10.81 5.45
N HIS A 64 -3.29 -9.67 4.82
CA HIS A 64 -3.97 -8.41 5.12
C HIS A 64 -5.46 -8.45 4.81
N TRP A 65 -5.86 -9.09 3.69
CA TRP A 65 -7.25 -9.27 3.31
C TRP A 65 -8.02 -10.02 4.40
N ALA A 66 -7.46 -11.15 4.88
CA ALA A 66 -8.09 -11.95 5.94
C ALA A 66 -8.35 -11.16 7.22
N HIS A 67 -7.43 -10.26 7.62
CA HIS A 67 -7.62 -9.39 8.79
C HIS A 67 -8.60 -8.23 8.54
N GLY A 68 -8.83 -7.85 7.29
CA GLY A 68 -9.70 -6.71 6.93
C GLY A 68 -11.16 -7.06 6.67
N VAL A 69 -11.50 -8.36 6.65
CA VAL A 69 -12.89 -8.85 6.48
C VAL A 69 -13.51 -9.37 7.78
N GLU A 70 -12.78 -9.39 8.89
CA GLU A 70 -13.33 -9.52 10.26
C GLU A 70 -13.83 -8.16 10.77
#